data_AF-A0A7X6YG32-F1
#
_entry.id   AF-A0A7X6YG32-F1
#
_cell.length_a   1.000
_cell.length_b   1.000
_cell.length_c   1.000
_cell.angle_alpha   90.00
_cell.angle_beta   90.00
_cell.angle_gamma   90.00
#
_symmetry.space_group_name_H-M   'P 1'
#
loop_
_entity.id
_entity.type
_entity.pdbx_description
1 polymer ?
#
loop_
_entity_poly.entity_id
_entity_poly.type
_entity_poly.pdbx_seq_one_letter_code
_entity_poly.pdbx_strand_id
1 'polypeptide(L)'
;MDGSTGCACGCEVGAGPRWSDGCVETAVGPVARVKTRWSWWDRLGAWAVCWGIGRMRYTVPPGLYAVGTPTPDSPVLVTANYKLSFDHVRRALAGFDTWVLVLDTKGVNVWCAAGKGTFGTDELVERMAASGGAKVVAHRNLILPQLGAPGVAAHEVSRRAGFHVTYGPVYARDLPAFLLAGLRATPEMRRVDFTLRERLAVTPIELVHRLIPVGITLALFLMLSGLGRHGFRLDLGQWPWIALAVGANAFAGIVLTPAFLPYLPGRSFAVKGAVTGLVLGVVLAWLWPFGWLAGVAAGVLSVSACSFLGLMFTGCTPYTSASGVRSEMSWALPVQGALAVLGVAGWIAARFV
;
A
#
# COMPACT_ATOMS: atom_id res chain seq x y z
N MET A 1 19.85 -6.22 39.12
CA MET A 1 18.45 -6.62 38.82
C MET A 1 18.37 -6.53 37.32
N ASP A 2 18.76 -7.63 36.70
CA ASP A 2 19.29 -7.63 35.34
C ASP A 2 18.17 -7.98 34.38
N GLY A 3 17.73 -6.97 33.62
CA GLY A 3 16.76 -7.12 32.55
C GLY A 3 17.45 -7.51 31.25
N SER A 4 17.71 -8.80 31.05
CA SER A 4 18.09 -9.37 29.77
C SER A 4 16.88 -10.01 29.10
N THR A 5 16.06 -9.18 28.44
CA THR A 5 15.06 -9.66 27.46
C THR A 5 15.77 -10.05 26.16
N GLY A 6 16.46 -11.19 26.19
CA GLY A 6 16.91 -11.88 24.99
C GLY A 6 15.69 -12.32 24.18
N CYS A 7 15.50 -11.74 23.00
CA CYS A 7 14.50 -12.16 22.02
C CYS A 7 14.96 -13.48 21.38
N ALA A 8 14.91 -14.57 22.15
CA ALA A 8 14.95 -15.92 21.62
C ALA A 8 13.56 -16.23 21.06
N CYS A 9 13.38 -16.11 19.74
CA CYS A 9 12.35 -16.91 19.09
C CYS A 9 12.77 -18.37 19.30
N GLY A 10 12.16 -19.03 20.29
CA GLY A 10 12.45 -20.42 20.64
C GLY A 10 12.37 -21.32 19.41
N CYS A 11 13.50 -21.91 19.05
CA CYS A 11 13.64 -22.94 18.02
C CYS A 11 13.12 -24.29 18.54
N GLU A 12 11.84 -24.36 18.92
CA GLU A 12 11.20 -25.65 19.19
C GLU A 12 10.61 -26.22 17.89
N VAL A 13 11.13 -27.38 17.48
CA VAL A 13 10.63 -28.17 16.35
C VAL A 13 9.18 -28.59 16.67
N GLY A 14 8.21 -27.84 16.15
CA GLY A 14 6.77 -28.08 16.33
C GLY A 14 5.95 -26.88 16.77
N ALA A 15 6.57 -25.86 17.39
CA ALA A 15 5.86 -24.67 17.91
C ALA A 15 6.16 -23.36 17.13
N GLY A 16 7.01 -23.43 16.11
CA GLY A 16 7.34 -22.29 15.26
C GLY A 16 6.20 -21.82 14.36
N PRO A 17 6.25 -20.56 13.88
CA PRO A 17 5.25 -20.04 12.95
C PRO A 17 5.19 -20.88 11.66
N ARG A 18 4.00 -21.00 11.04
CA ARG A 18 3.76 -21.92 9.90
C ARG A 18 4.71 -21.74 8.70
N TRP A 19 5.31 -20.56 8.58
CA TRP A 19 6.25 -20.18 7.54
C TRP A 19 7.72 -20.52 7.84
N SER A 20 8.03 -21.14 8.99
CA SER A 20 9.34 -21.74 9.30
C SER A 20 9.30 -23.28 9.29
N ASP A 21 10.45 -23.93 9.05
CA ASP A 21 10.59 -25.40 8.98
C ASP A 21 11.85 -25.97 9.65
N GLY A 22 12.55 -25.17 10.46
CA GLY A 22 13.73 -25.62 11.19
C GLY A 22 14.59 -24.46 11.64
N CYS A 23 15.82 -24.76 12.05
CA CYS A 23 16.84 -23.77 12.39
C CYS A 23 18.19 -24.17 11.77
N VAL A 24 19.06 -23.19 11.59
CA VAL A 24 20.45 -23.33 11.14
C VAL A 24 21.34 -22.87 12.29
N GLU A 25 22.28 -23.71 12.71
CA GLU A 25 23.24 -23.37 13.77
C GLU A 25 24.23 -22.32 13.28
N THR A 26 24.47 -21.29 14.09
CA THR A 26 25.38 -20.19 13.76
C THR A 26 26.22 -19.80 14.97
N ALA A 27 27.23 -18.94 14.75
CA ALA A 27 28.06 -18.39 15.81
C ALA A 27 27.28 -17.58 16.87
N VAL A 28 26.02 -17.22 16.61
CA VAL A 28 25.16 -16.48 17.55
C VAL A 28 24.01 -17.34 18.09
N GLY A 29 24.06 -18.65 17.86
CA GLY A 29 23.01 -19.60 18.22
C GLY A 29 22.12 -20.00 17.03
N PRO A 30 21.02 -20.72 17.29
CA PRO A 30 20.15 -21.22 16.23
C PRO A 30 19.35 -20.09 15.57
N VAL A 31 19.41 -20.01 14.24
CA VAL A 31 18.65 -19.04 13.43
C VAL A 31 17.52 -19.76 12.70
N ALA A 32 16.29 -19.24 12.81
CA ALA A 32 15.11 -19.86 12.19
C ALA A 32 15.21 -19.93 10.65
N ARG A 33 14.96 -21.11 10.09
CA ARG A 33 14.88 -21.36 8.65
C ARG A 33 13.45 -21.19 8.15
N VAL A 34 13.31 -20.45 7.05
CA VAL A 34 12.01 -20.03 6.50
C VAL A 34 11.70 -20.80 5.22
N LYS A 35 10.43 -21.21 5.08
CA LYS A 35 9.94 -21.90 3.89
C LYS A 35 9.92 -20.93 2.72
N THR A 36 10.35 -21.37 1.55
CA THR A 36 10.28 -20.55 0.32
C THR A 36 8.93 -20.72 -0.38
N ARG A 37 8.30 -21.88 -0.28
CA ARG A 37 6.97 -22.11 -0.84
C ARG A 37 5.90 -21.44 0.02
N TRP A 38 4.95 -20.78 -0.65
CA TRP A 38 3.75 -20.25 0.02
C TRP A 38 2.79 -21.37 0.35
N SER A 39 2.38 -21.42 1.61
CA SER A 39 1.24 -22.25 2.03
C SER A 39 -0.08 -21.64 1.56
N TRP A 40 -1.15 -22.43 1.62
CA TRP A 40 -2.51 -21.92 1.45
C TRP A 40 -2.83 -20.78 2.42
N TRP A 41 -2.35 -20.88 3.67
CA TRP A 41 -2.53 -19.85 4.70
C TRP A 41 -1.81 -18.54 4.38
N ASP A 42 -0.65 -18.60 3.72
CA ASP A 42 0.04 -17.40 3.26
C ASP A 42 -0.74 -16.70 2.15
N ARG A 43 -1.34 -17.47 1.23
CA ARG A 43 -2.21 -16.92 0.17
C ARG A 43 -3.46 -16.28 0.75
N LEU A 44 -4.13 -16.97 1.67
CA LEU A 44 -5.29 -16.43 2.38
C LEU A 44 -4.93 -15.19 3.18
N GLY A 45 -3.80 -15.18 3.88
CA GLY A 45 -3.32 -14.02 4.63
C GLY A 45 -3.03 -12.83 3.73
N ALA A 46 -2.32 -13.05 2.61
CA ALA A 46 -2.04 -12.03 1.60
C ALA A 46 -3.33 -11.44 1.02
N TRP A 47 -4.32 -12.28 0.72
CA TRP A 47 -5.63 -11.83 0.29
C TRP A 47 -6.33 -11.03 1.39
N ALA A 48 -6.43 -11.57 2.60
CA ALA A 48 -7.10 -10.94 3.74
C ALA A 48 -6.59 -9.53 4.03
N VAL A 49 -5.26 -9.31 4.02
CA VAL A 49 -4.69 -7.98 4.27
C VAL A 49 -4.94 -6.98 3.14
N CYS A 50 -5.10 -7.44 1.90
CA CYS A 50 -5.55 -6.60 0.80
C CYS A 50 -7.00 -6.13 1.01
N TRP A 51 -7.82 -6.90 1.73
CA TRP A 51 -9.18 -6.52 2.14
C TRP A 51 -9.23 -5.89 3.55
N GLY A 52 -8.08 -5.53 4.13
CA GLY A 52 -8.01 -4.86 5.43
C GLY A 52 -8.18 -5.78 6.65
N ILE A 53 -8.41 -7.07 6.45
CA ILE A 53 -8.63 -8.04 7.52
C ILE A 53 -7.28 -8.37 8.17
N GLY A 54 -7.13 -8.06 9.46
CA GLY A 54 -5.91 -8.36 10.22
C GLY A 54 -4.66 -7.59 9.80
N ARG A 55 -4.80 -6.59 8.90
CA ARG A 55 -3.68 -5.87 8.27
C ARG A 55 -2.70 -5.27 9.28
N MET A 56 -3.20 -4.64 10.35
CA MET A 56 -2.38 -3.95 11.36
C MET A 56 -1.52 -4.89 12.21
N ARG A 57 -1.78 -6.20 12.17
CA ARG A 57 -1.06 -7.23 12.94
C ARG A 57 -0.35 -8.24 12.03
N TYR A 58 -0.27 -7.98 10.73
CA TYR A 58 0.30 -8.91 9.76
C TYR A 58 1.83 -8.75 9.66
N THR A 59 2.53 -9.18 10.70
CA THR A 59 3.97 -8.94 10.88
C THR A 59 4.77 -10.23 11.13
N VAL A 60 6.08 -10.12 10.94
CA VAL A 60 7.09 -11.13 11.28
C VAL A 60 7.99 -10.55 12.39
N PRO A 61 8.46 -11.32 13.37
CA PRO A 61 9.42 -10.80 14.34
C PRO A 61 10.68 -10.26 13.64
N PRO A 62 11.12 -9.02 13.92
CA PRO A 62 12.36 -8.49 13.35
C PRO A 62 13.57 -9.32 13.80
N GLY A 63 14.50 -9.59 12.89
CA GLY A 63 15.65 -10.46 13.18
C GLY A 63 16.28 -11.05 11.94
N LEU A 64 17.26 -11.93 12.14
CA LEU A 64 17.94 -12.68 11.09
C LEU A 64 17.23 -14.01 10.85
N TYR A 65 17.07 -14.39 9.60
CA TYR A 65 16.45 -15.64 9.16
C TYR A 65 17.29 -16.33 8.10
N ALA A 66 17.22 -17.65 8.03
CA ALA A 66 17.88 -18.45 7.01
C ALA A 66 16.89 -18.87 5.91
N VAL A 67 17.30 -18.78 4.65
CA VAL A 67 16.65 -19.45 3.52
C VAL A 67 17.59 -20.53 3.02
N GLY A 68 17.11 -21.78 2.94
CA GLY A 68 17.94 -22.93 2.57
C GLY A 68 18.94 -23.28 3.69
N THR A 69 20.18 -23.55 3.32
CA THR A 69 21.31 -23.85 4.20
C THR A 69 22.44 -22.84 3.98
N PRO A 70 22.24 -21.57 4.39
CA PRO A 70 23.23 -20.52 4.16
C PRO A 70 24.51 -20.75 4.95
N THR A 71 25.63 -20.37 4.34
CA THR A 71 26.97 -20.40 4.93
C THR A 71 27.39 -18.98 5.34
N PRO A 72 28.55 -18.79 5.99
CA PRO A 72 29.07 -17.45 6.26
C PRO A 72 29.34 -16.60 5.02
N ASP A 73 29.47 -17.22 3.84
CA ASP A 73 29.69 -16.52 2.56
C ASP A 73 28.37 -16.23 1.80
N SER A 74 27.24 -16.76 2.29
CA SER A 74 25.94 -16.55 1.68
C SER A 74 25.48 -15.09 1.77
N PRO A 75 24.82 -14.55 0.73
CA PRO A 75 24.41 -13.14 0.70
C PRO A 75 23.37 -12.82 1.77
N VAL A 76 23.41 -11.58 2.26
CA VAL A 76 22.45 -11.04 3.24
C VAL A 76 21.49 -10.08 2.54
N LEU A 77 20.21 -10.45 2.49
CA LEU A 77 19.13 -9.63 1.96
C LEU A 77 18.38 -8.94 3.09
N VAL A 78 18.01 -7.68 2.91
CA VAL A 78 17.27 -6.89 3.90
C VAL A 78 15.82 -6.70 3.45
N THR A 79 14.86 -6.86 4.37
CA THR A 79 13.44 -6.62 4.09
C THR A 79 12.71 -6.04 5.30
N ALA A 80 11.45 -5.66 5.10
CA ALA A 80 10.57 -5.11 6.12
C ALA A 80 9.84 -6.20 6.90
N ASN A 81 9.50 -5.96 8.17
CA ASN A 81 8.72 -6.89 8.99
C ASN A 81 7.23 -6.96 8.66
N TYR A 82 6.74 -6.21 7.67
CA TYR A 82 5.44 -6.49 7.08
C TYR A 82 5.45 -7.85 6.39
N LYS A 83 4.66 -8.80 6.91
CA LYS A 83 4.75 -10.21 6.52
C LYS A 83 4.59 -10.44 5.02
N LEU A 84 3.77 -9.64 4.33
CA LEU A 84 3.62 -9.76 2.87
C LEU A 84 4.91 -9.38 2.11
N SER A 85 5.64 -8.35 2.55
CA SER A 85 6.95 -8.01 1.97
C SER A 85 7.94 -9.16 2.17
N PHE A 86 8.01 -9.68 3.39
CA PHE A 86 8.84 -10.82 3.73
C PHE A 86 8.47 -12.08 2.93
N ASP A 87 7.18 -12.37 2.78
CA ASP A 87 6.67 -13.52 2.02
C ASP A 87 7.06 -13.44 0.54
N HIS A 88 7.05 -12.25 -0.06
CA HIS A 88 7.51 -12.07 -1.44
C HIS A 88 9.02 -12.32 -1.58
N VAL A 89 9.83 -11.88 -0.62
CA VAL A 89 11.28 -12.11 -0.61
C VAL A 89 11.60 -13.59 -0.44
N ARG A 90 11.09 -14.26 0.61
CA ARG A 90 11.37 -15.69 0.84
C ARG A 90 10.93 -16.57 -0.33
N ARG A 91 9.83 -16.20 -1.02
CA ARG A 91 9.34 -16.94 -2.18
C ARG A 91 10.25 -16.82 -3.38
N ALA A 92 10.80 -15.63 -3.61
CA ALA A 92 11.74 -15.42 -4.70
C ALA A 92 13.05 -16.18 -4.50
N LEU A 93 13.46 -16.40 -3.25
CA LEU A 93 14.70 -17.08 -2.88
C LEU A 93 14.59 -18.61 -2.90
N ALA A 94 13.58 -19.18 -3.57
CA ALA A 94 13.46 -20.61 -3.75
C ALA A 94 14.68 -21.17 -4.50
N GLY A 95 15.41 -22.10 -3.88
CA GLY A 95 16.62 -22.70 -4.44
C GLY A 95 17.91 -21.92 -4.18
N PHE A 96 17.87 -20.87 -3.34
CA PHE A 96 19.06 -20.13 -2.92
C PHE A 96 19.32 -20.29 -1.43
N ASP A 97 20.60 -20.27 -1.07
CA ASP A 97 21.07 -20.29 0.31
C ASP A 97 21.46 -18.87 0.73
N THR A 98 20.60 -18.19 1.49
CA THR A 98 20.76 -16.76 1.82
C THR A 98 20.34 -16.45 3.25
N TRP A 99 20.91 -15.38 3.79
CA TRP A 99 20.45 -14.76 5.02
C TRP A 99 19.44 -13.65 4.72
N VAL A 100 18.39 -13.55 5.52
CA VAL A 100 17.36 -12.51 5.39
C VAL A 100 17.27 -11.74 6.70
N LEU A 101 17.72 -10.48 6.69
CA LEU A 101 17.59 -9.54 7.81
C LEU A 101 16.26 -8.79 7.69
N VAL A 102 15.37 -9.00 8.66
CA VAL A 102 14.05 -8.37 8.74
C VAL A 102 14.11 -7.18 9.70
N LEU A 103 13.89 -5.98 9.18
CA LEU A 103 13.87 -4.72 9.94
C LEU A 103 12.51 -4.46 10.59
N ASP A 104 12.50 -3.82 11.75
CA ASP A 104 11.27 -3.41 12.42
C ASP A 104 10.63 -2.16 11.82
N THR A 105 9.89 -2.38 10.75
CA THR A 105 9.11 -1.35 10.05
C THR A 105 7.72 -1.12 10.66
N LYS A 106 7.43 -1.63 11.86
CA LYS A 106 6.11 -1.56 12.51
C LYS A 106 4.97 -2.12 11.63
N GLY A 107 5.27 -3.15 10.85
CA GLY A 107 4.31 -3.79 9.95
C GLY A 107 3.97 -2.99 8.69
N VAL A 108 4.83 -2.04 8.29
CA VAL A 108 4.69 -1.26 7.06
C VAL A 108 5.58 -1.84 5.96
N ASN A 109 5.12 -1.83 4.70
CA ASN A 109 5.94 -2.31 3.58
C ASN A 109 7.23 -1.48 3.39
N VAL A 110 8.20 -2.02 2.65
CA VAL A 110 9.51 -1.38 2.42
C VAL A 110 9.40 0.08 1.97
N TRP A 111 8.63 0.36 0.91
CA TRP A 111 8.60 1.67 0.28
C TRP A 111 7.96 2.73 1.17
N CYS A 112 6.79 2.41 1.75
CA CYS A 112 6.13 3.31 2.68
C CYS A 112 6.95 3.51 3.98
N ALA A 113 7.61 2.46 4.47
CA ALA A 113 8.46 2.52 5.65
C ALA A 113 9.73 3.34 5.40
N ALA A 114 10.32 3.27 4.20
CA ALA A 114 11.46 4.09 3.82
C ALA A 114 11.09 5.57 3.78
N GLY A 115 9.95 5.92 3.19
CA GLY A 115 9.44 7.29 3.19
C GLY A 115 9.08 7.84 4.58
N LYS A 116 8.76 6.95 5.53
CA LYS A 116 8.49 7.30 6.94
C LYS A 116 9.74 7.24 7.85
N GLY A 117 10.86 6.72 7.36
CA GLY A 117 12.10 6.53 8.12
C GLY A 117 12.17 5.26 8.99
N THR A 118 11.12 4.43 9.07
CA THR A 118 11.17 3.17 9.85
C THR A 118 11.91 2.04 9.13
N PHE A 119 11.95 2.07 7.79
CA PHE A 119 12.96 1.33 7.03
C PHE A 119 14.13 2.29 6.78
N GLY A 120 14.96 2.48 7.80
CA GLY A 120 15.95 3.54 7.86
C GLY A 120 17.35 3.08 8.23
N THR A 121 18.33 3.97 8.08
CA THR A 121 19.74 3.74 8.47
C THR A 121 19.85 3.29 9.93
N ASP A 122 19.15 3.96 10.85
CA ASP A 122 19.24 3.67 12.29
C ASP A 122 18.75 2.27 12.60
N GLU A 123 17.52 1.93 12.20
CA GLU A 123 16.96 0.59 12.39
C GLU A 123 17.83 -0.49 11.72
N LEU A 124 18.40 -0.23 10.53
CA LEU A 124 19.28 -1.19 9.88
C LEU A 124 20.55 -1.48 10.70
N VAL A 125 21.22 -0.43 11.19
CA VAL A 125 22.44 -0.54 12.00
C VAL A 125 22.13 -1.25 13.32
N GLU A 126 21.07 -0.83 14.00
CA GLU A 126 20.63 -1.42 15.26
C GLU A 126 20.24 -2.89 15.09
N ARG A 127 19.46 -3.21 14.07
CA ARG A 127 19.02 -4.60 13.80
C ARG A 127 20.18 -5.50 13.43
N MET A 128 21.16 -4.99 12.68
CA MET A 128 22.34 -5.76 12.33
C MET A 128 23.20 -6.08 13.56
N ALA A 129 23.31 -5.13 14.50
CA ALA A 129 24.01 -5.34 15.76
C ALA A 129 23.23 -6.31 16.68
N ALA A 130 21.93 -6.07 16.87
CA ALA A 130 21.08 -6.86 17.76
C ALA A 130 20.91 -8.32 17.31
N SER A 131 20.89 -8.57 16.00
CA SER A 131 20.84 -9.94 15.46
C SER A 131 22.20 -10.64 15.46
N GLY A 132 23.29 -9.94 15.80
CA GLY A 132 24.64 -10.48 15.72
C GLY A 132 25.06 -10.88 14.30
N GLY A 133 24.39 -10.37 13.26
CA GLY A 133 24.62 -10.80 11.86
C GLY A 133 26.08 -10.63 11.42
N ALA A 134 26.79 -9.65 11.99
CA ALA A 134 28.23 -9.42 11.79
C ALA A 134 29.14 -10.59 12.22
N LYS A 135 28.66 -11.51 13.06
CA LYS A 135 29.36 -12.72 13.49
C LYS A 135 28.94 -13.95 12.67
N VAL A 136 27.81 -13.87 11.97
CA VAL A 136 27.24 -14.97 11.17
C VAL A 136 27.84 -14.99 9.77
N VAL A 137 28.09 -13.82 9.18
CA VAL A 137 28.67 -13.71 7.84
C VAL A 137 30.14 -13.29 7.86
N ALA A 138 30.92 -13.85 6.93
CA ALA A 138 32.34 -13.56 6.76
C ALA A 138 32.59 -12.26 5.97
N HIS A 139 31.58 -11.76 5.25
CA HIS A 139 31.65 -10.57 4.41
C HIS A 139 30.89 -9.37 4.99
N ARG A 140 31.05 -8.20 4.38
CA ARG A 140 30.45 -6.93 4.82
C ARG A 140 29.54 -6.31 3.76
N ASN A 141 28.67 -7.10 3.15
CA ASN A 141 27.77 -6.65 2.08
C ASN A 141 26.31 -6.93 2.45
N LEU A 142 25.44 -5.94 2.28
CA LEU A 142 23.99 -6.04 2.49
C LEU A 142 23.27 -5.72 1.18
N ILE A 143 22.29 -6.54 0.81
CA ILE A 143 21.45 -6.35 -0.37
C ILE A 143 20.12 -5.74 0.08
N LEU A 144 19.88 -4.48 -0.30
CA LEU A 144 18.65 -3.76 0.02
C LEU A 144 17.73 -3.67 -1.21
N PRO A 145 16.40 -3.65 -1.01
CA PRO A 145 15.46 -3.39 -2.10
C PRO A 145 15.61 -1.96 -2.63
N GLN A 146 15.44 -1.78 -3.95
CA GLN A 146 15.64 -0.47 -4.60
C GLN A 146 14.77 0.65 -4.00
N LEU A 147 13.52 0.33 -3.63
CA LEU A 147 12.57 1.29 -3.02
C LEU A 147 12.85 1.62 -1.55
N GLY A 148 13.85 0.96 -0.94
CA GLY A 148 14.34 1.30 0.40
C GLY A 148 15.35 2.46 0.41
N ALA A 149 15.90 2.83 -0.76
CA ALA A 149 16.95 3.83 -0.89
C ALA A 149 16.63 5.20 -0.27
N PRO A 150 15.38 5.73 -0.34
CA PRO A 150 15.06 7.01 0.29
C PRO A 150 15.22 7.04 1.82
N GLY A 151 15.14 5.88 2.48
CA GLY A 151 15.25 5.76 3.94
C GLY A 151 16.66 5.40 4.44
N VAL A 152 17.50 4.81 3.58
CA VAL A 152 18.80 4.26 3.98
C VAL A 152 19.97 5.00 3.31
N ALA A 153 20.78 5.66 4.12
CA ALA A 153 22.01 6.29 3.69
C ALA A 153 23.16 5.27 3.68
N ALA A 154 23.51 4.74 2.51
CA ALA A 154 24.54 3.70 2.37
C ALA A 154 25.90 4.06 2.99
N HIS A 155 26.31 5.33 2.87
CA HIS A 155 27.56 5.83 3.45
C HIS A 155 27.53 5.82 4.99
N GLU A 156 26.38 6.13 5.59
CA GLU A 156 26.18 6.08 7.04
C GLU A 156 26.23 4.63 7.56
N VAL A 157 25.61 3.69 6.83
CA VAL A 157 25.67 2.26 7.16
C VAL A 157 27.12 1.75 7.12
N SER A 158 27.87 2.15 6.08
CA SER A 158 29.29 1.81 5.97
C SER A 158 30.10 2.39 7.13
N ARG A 159 29.88 3.66 7.50
CA ARG A 159 30.58 4.33 8.61
C ARG A 159 30.25 3.72 9.97
N ARG A 160 28.98 3.38 10.23
CA ARG A 160 28.49 2.98 11.56
C ARG A 160 28.54 1.48 11.82
N ALA A 161 28.29 0.67 10.79
CA ALA A 161 28.22 -0.79 10.91
C ALA A 161 29.31 -1.52 10.13
N GLY A 162 30.11 -0.81 9.32
CA GLY A 162 31.15 -1.41 8.48
C GLY A 162 30.60 -2.21 7.30
N PHE A 163 29.30 -2.10 6.98
CA PHE A 163 28.66 -2.82 5.88
C PHE A 163 28.45 -1.93 4.66
N HIS A 164 28.80 -2.46 3.49
CA HIS A 164 28.47 -1.87 2.21
C HIS A 164 27.07 -2.27 1.77
N VAL A 165 26.30 -1.28 1.31
CA VAL A 165 24.94 -1.49 0.82
C VAL A 165 24.94 -1.58 -0.70
N THR A 166 24.41 -2.68 -1.22
CA THR A 166 24.10 -2.85 -2.64
C THR A 166 22.59 -2.82 -2.82
N TYR A 167 22.09 -1.96 -3.70
CA TYR A 167 20.67 -1.93 -4.03
C TYR A 167 20.36 -2.97 -5.11
N GLY A 168 19.55 -3.95 -4.72
CA GLY A 168 18.97 -4.96 -5.60
C GLY A 168 17.73 -4.45 -6.37
N PRO A 169 16.93 -5.35 -6.95
CA PRO A 169 15.79 -4.99 -7.78
C PRO A 169 14.64 -4.33 -7.00
N VAL A 170 13.72 -3.70 -7.74
CA VAL A 170 12.42 -3.22 -7.24
C VAL A 170 11.54 -4.39 -6.84
N TYR A 171 11.46 -5.42 -7.67
CA TYR A 171 10.59 -6.58 -7.44
C TYR A 171 11.38 -7.78 -6.92
N ALA A 172 10.83 -8.45 -5.91
CA ALA A 172 11.44 -9.65 -5.35
C ALA A 172 11.61 -10.76 -6.41
N ARG A 173 10.70 -10.86 -7.40
CA ARG A 173 10.76 -11.89 -8.46
C ARG A 173 12.04 -11.84 -9.31
N ASP A 174 12.74 -10.70 -9.32
CA ASP A 174 13.97 -10.50 -10.08
C ASP A 174 15.22 -10.84 -9.26
N LEU A 175 15.08 -11.15 -7.96
CA LEU A 175 16.19 -11.52 -7.09
C LEU A 175 17.01 -12.71 -7.60
N PRO A 176 16.42 -13.81 -8.10
CA PRO A 176 17.20 -14.91 -8.66
C PRO A 176 18.15 -14.49 -9.78
N ALA A 177 17.63 -13.74 -10.76
CA ALA A 177 18.43 -13.26 -11.88
C ALA A 177 19.51 -12.27 -11.42
N PHE A 178 19.18 -11.39 -10.48
CA PHE A 178 20.13 -10.45 -9.88
C PHE A 178 21.29 -11.15 -9.14
N LEU A 179 20.98 -12.19 -8.35
CA LEU A 179 21.99 -12.98 -7.63
C LEU A 179 22.88 -13.76 -8.59
N LEU A 180 22.30 -14.42 -9.59
CA LEU A 180 23.05 -15.16 -10.63
C LEU A 180 23.93 -14.24 -11.50
N ALA A 181 23.53 -12.98 -11.68
CA ALA A 181 24.31 -11.96 -12.39
C ALA A 181 25.43 -11.33 -11.53
N GLY A 182 25.72 -11.87 -10.35
CA GLY A 182 26.79 -11.36 -9.46
C GLY A 182 26.47 -9.98 -8.87
N LEU A 183 25.22 -9.78 -8.43
CA LEU A 183 24.74 -8.55 -7.80
C LEU A 183 24.70 -7.33 -8.74
N ARG A 184 24.54 -7.56 -10.04
CA ARG A 184 24.41 -6.51 -11.07
C ARG A 184 22.94 -6.36 -11.49
N ALA A 185 22.29 -5.29 -11.04
CA ALA A 185 20.92 -4.98 -11.41
C ALA A 185 20.86 -4.36 -12.82
N THR A 186 20.04 -4.92 -13.71
CA THR A 186 19.77 -4.34 -15.03
C THR A 186 18.93 -3.06 -14.91
N PRO A 187 18.88 -2.20 -15.94
CA PRO A 187 18.01 -1.02 -15.94
C PRO A 187 16.53 -1.33 -15.70
N GLU A 188 16.06 -2.48 -16.19
CA GLU A 188 14.66 -2.94 -16.05
C GLU A 188 14.34 -3.27 -14.59
N MET A 189 15.25 -3.96 -13.90
CA MET A 189 15.12 -4.29 -12.47
C MET A 189 15.00 -3.07 -11.55
N ARG A 190 15.43 -1.89 -12.04
CA ARG A 190 15.38 -0.62 -11.29
C ARG A 190 14.10 0.18 -11.52
N ARG A 191 13.23 -0.25 -12.43
CA ARG A 191 11.99 0.45 -12.80
C ARG A 191 10.77 -0.24 -12.18
N VAL A 192 9.76 0.57 -11.85
CA VAL A 192 8.44 0.08 -11.47
C VAL A 192 7.61 -0.03 -12.76
N ASP A 193 7.02 -1.20 -13.02
CA ASP A 193 6.25 -1.44 -14.25
C ASP A 193 4.90 -0.70 -14.24
N PHE A 194 4.30 -0.57 -13.05
CA PHE A 194 3.02 0.11 -12.79
C PHE A 194 1.89 -0.30 -13.75
N THR A 195 1.81 -1.61 -13.99
CA THR A 195 0.81 -2.29 -14.82
C THR A 195 -0.62 -2.07 -14.30
N LEU A 196 -1.64 -2.32 -15.12
CA LEU A 196 -3.06 -2.22 -14.70
C LEU A 196 -3.34 -3.01 -13.41
N ARG A 197 -2.78 -4.21 -13.29
CA ARG A 197 -2.91 -5.06 -12.10
C ARG A 197 -2.34 -4.39 -10.85
N GLU A 198 -1.19 -3.73 -10.97
CA GLU A 198 -0.55 -3.05 -9.85
C GLU A 198 -1.30 -1.77 -9.46
N ARG A 199 -1.84 -1.03 -10.45
CA ARG A 199 -2.69 0.13 -10.20
C ARG A 199 -3.95 -0.24 -9.41
N LEU A 200 -4.55 -1.39 -9.72
CA LEU A 200 -5.75 -1.89 -9.07
C LEU A 200 -5.46 -2.73 -7.81
N ALA A 201 -4.19 -2.96 -7.46
CA ALA A 201 -3.86 -3.78 -6.28
C ALA A 201 -4.32 -3.16 -4.96
N VAL A 202 -4.47 -1.82 -4.91
CA VAL A 202 -4.94 -1.08 -3.74
C VAL A 202 -6.47 -0.88 -3.71
N THR A 203 -7.16 -1.12 -4.83
CA THR A 203 -8.62 -0.98 -4.94
C THR A 203 -9.40 -1.74 -3.86
N PRO A 204 -9.05 -2.99 -3.47
CA PRO A 204 -9.82 -3.72 -2.46
C PRO A 204 -9.81 -3.04 -1.08
N ILE A 205 -8.66 -2.53 -0.63
CA ILE A 205 -8.56 -1.86 0.66
C ILE A 205 -9.30 -0.52 0.65
N GLU A 206 -9.21 0.22 -0.46
CA GLU A 206 -9.98 1.46 -0.62
C GLU A 206 -11.49 1.17 -0.62
N LEU A 207 -11.96 0.12 -1.28
CA LEU A 207 -13.37 -0.24 -1.24
C LEU A 207 -13.84 -0.47 0.20
N VAL A 208 -13.10 -1.26 0.99
CA VAL A 208 -13.42 -1.54 2.39
C VAL A 208 -13.44 -0.27 3.24
N HIS A 209 -12.42 0.59 3.11
CA HIS A 209 -12.37 1.86 3.83
C HIS A 209 -13.50 2.83 3.45
N ARG A 210 -14.06 2.70 2.24
CA ARG A 210 -15.13 3.58 1.74
C ARG A 210 -16.53 3.03 1.93
N LEU A 211 -16.72 1.80 2.41
CA LEU A 211 -18.06 1.25 2.67
C LEU A 211 -18.89 2.11 3.63
N ILE A 212 -18.30 2.53 4.75
CA ILE A 212 -19.00 3.38 5.74
C ILE A 212 -19.29 4.78 5.15
N PRO A 213 -18.31 5.52 4.59
CA PRO A 213 -18.59 6.79 3.91
C PRO A 213 -19.64 6.71 2.80
N VAL A 214 -19.63 5.63 2.01
CA VAL A 214 -20.64 5.37 0.97
C VAL A 214 -22.03 5.18 1.58
N GLY A 215 -22.14 4.38 2.63
CA GLY A 215 -23.40 4.19 3.37
C GLY A 215 -23.94 5.48 3.97
N ILE A 216 -23.07 6.29 4.59
CA ILE A 216 -23.43 7.62 5.13
C ILE A 216 -23.90 8.55 4.00
N THR A 217 -23.20 8.57 2.87
CA THR A 217 -23.55 9.40 1.71
C THR A 217 -24.91 8.99 1.16
N LEU A 218 -25.15 7.68 0.99
CA LEU A 218 -26.44 7.15 0.56
C LEU A 218 -27.55 7.56 1.52
N ALA A 219 -27.37 7.35 2.83
CA ALA A 219 -28.35 7.74 3.84
C ALA A 219 -28.64 9.25 3.82
N LEU A 220 -27.60 10.08 3.69
CA LEU A 220 -27.74 11.53 3.59
C LEU A 220 -28.59 11.94 2.39
N PHE A 221 -28.30 11.43 1.19
CA PHE A 221 -29.07 11.80 0.00
C PHE A 221 -30.49 11.23 -0.02
N LEU A 222 -30.72 10.07 0.62
CA LEU A 222 -32.08 9.56 0.87
C LEU A 222 -32.86 10.43 1.86
N MET A 223 -32.21 10.99 2.88
CA MET A 223 -32.85 11.97 3.76
C MET A 223 -33.12 13.27 3.00
N LEU A 224 -32.17 13.77 2.21
CA LEU A 224 -32.35 14.99 1.44
C LEU A 224 -33.42 14.88 0.34
N SER A 225 -33.65 13.69 -0.23
CA SER A 225 -34.75 13.47 -1.19
C SER A 225 -36.13 13.65 -0.55
N GLY A 226 -36.24 13.48 0.77
CA GLY A 226 -37.47 13.66 1.52
C GLY A 226 -37.85 15.12 1.80
N LEU A 227 -36.98 16.09 1.52
CA LEU A 227 -37.35 17.51 1.62
C LEU A 227 -38.31 17.90 0.47
N GLY A 228 -39.28 18.75 0.79
CA GLY A 228 -40.18 19.37 -0.19
C GLY A 228 -40.93 20.59 0.38
N ARG A 229 -41.71 21.25 -0.48
CA ARG A 229 -42.47 22.49 -0.16
C ARG A 229 -43.44 22.32 1.03
N HIS A 230 -43.94 21.11 1.26
CA HIS A 230 -44.93 20.80 2.29
C HIS A 230 -44.32 20.15 3.55
N GLY A 231 -43.00 20.28 3.74
CA GLY A 231 -42.26 19.68 4.85
C GLY A 231 -41.48 18.43 4.44
N PHE A 232 -41.10 17.63 5.43
CA PHE A 232 -40.31 16.42 5.23
C PHE A 232 -41.21 15.19 5.06
N ARG A 233 -41.08 14.49 3.92
CA ARG A 233 -41.71 13.19 3.66
C ARG A 233 -40.72 12.31 2.93
N LEU A 234 -40.26 11.23 3.57
CA LEU A 234 -39.28 10.33 2.99
C LEU A 234 -39.81 9.73 1.67
N ASP A 235 -39.15 10.08 0.57
CA ASP A 235 -39.45 9.55 -0.76
C ASP A 235 -38.43 8.46 -1.12
N LEU A 236 -38.87 7.21 -0.95
CA LEU A 236 -38.09 6.05 -1.33
C LEU A 236 -38.12 5.81 -2.86
N GLY A 237 -39.01 6.43 -3.64
CA GLY A 237 -39.06 6.19 -5.09
C GLY A 237 -37.75 6.51 -5.82
N GLN A 238 -36.95 7.43 -5.27
CA GLN A 238 -35.65 7.83 -5.82
C GLN A 238 -34.48 6.95 -5.35
N TRP A 239 -34.69 6.05 -4.39
CA TRP A 239 -33.62 5.27 -3.77
C TRP A 239 -32.76 4.49 -4.78
N PRO A 240 -33.31 3.86 -5.85
CA PRO A 240 -32.49 3.11 -6.79
C PRO A 240 -31.52 4.01 -7.55
N TRP A 241 -31.97 5.21 -7.95
CA TRP A 241 -31.16 6.17 -8.68
C TRP A 241 -30.10 6.83 -7.80
N ILE A 242 -30.43 7.14 -6.54
CA ILE A 242 -29.46 7.64 -5.56
C ILE A 242 -28.41 6.58 -5.27
N ALA A 243 -28.82 5.33 -5.02
CA ALA A 243 -27.90 4.22 -4.81
C ALA A 243 -27.01 3.97 -6.04
N LEU A 244 -27.57 4.03 -7.24
CA LEU A 244 -26.82 3.94 -8.49
C LEU A 244 -25.81 5.07 -8.61
N ALA A 245 -26.19 6.33 -8.37
CA ALA A 245 -25.28 7.47 -8.48
C ALA A 245 -24.12 7.41 -7.47
N VAL A 246 -24.42 7.07 -6.21
CA VAL A 246 -23.39 6.91 -5.16
C VAL A 246 -22.47 5.73 -5.49
N GLY A 247 -23.03 4.58 -5.87
CA GLY A 247 -22.28 3.39 -6.26
C GLY A 247 -21.41 3.62 -7.50
N ALA A 248 -21.95 4.29 -8.52
CA ALA A 248 -21.22 4.64 -9.74
C ALA A 248 -20.07 5.59 -9.44
N ASN A 249 -20.25 6.58 -8.56
CA ASN A 249 -19.17 7.48 -8.13
C ASN A 249 -18.08 6.73 -7.35
N ALA A 250 -18.46 5.84 -6.43
CA ALA A 250 -17.49 4.99 -5.72
C ALA A 250 -16.69 4.12 -6.70
N PHE A 251 -17.36 3.48 -7.65
CA PHE A 251 -16.72 2.67 -8.69
C PHE A 251 -15.81 3.51 -9.60
N ALA A 252 -16.27 4.66 -10.06
CA ALA A 252 -15.52 5.55 -10.94
C ALA A 252 -14.26 6.12 -10.25
N GLY A 253 -14.38 6.56 -9.00
CA GLY A 253 -13.26 7.08 -8.23
C GLY A 253 -12.27 6.00 -7.80
N ILE A 254 -12.74 4.85 -7.30
CA ILE A 254 -11.89 3.81 -6.68
C ILE A 254 -11.35 2.79 -7.69
N VAL A 255 -12.06 2.56 -8.81
CA VAL A 255 -11.68 1.56 -9.82
C VAL A 255 -11.27 2.23 -11.13
N LEU A 256 -12.13 3.05 -11.73
CA LEU A 256 -11.87 3.59 -13.08
C LEU A 256 -10.72 4.61 -13.08
N THR A 257 -10.68 5.52 -12.11
CA THR A 257 -9.62 6.54 -12.03
C THR A 257 -8.22 5.93 -11.97
N PRO A 258 -7.88 4.98 -11.06
CA PRO A 258 -6.57 4.34 -11.06
C PRO A 258 -6.37 3.42 -12.29
N ALA A 259 -7.41 2.76 -12.82
CA ALA A 259 -7.29 1.94 -14.02
C ALA A 259 -6.81 2.76 -15.23
N PHE A 260 -7.39 3.94 -15.43
CA PHE A 260 -7.13 4.84 -16.56
C PHE A 260 -6.09 5.93 -16.28
N LEU A 261 -5.40 5.87 -15.14
CA LEU A 261 -4.47 6.90 -14.70
C LEU A 261 -3.44 7.37 -15.76
N PRO A 262 -2.84 6.50 -16.61
CA PRO A 262 -1.91 6.95 -17.66
C PRO A 262 -2.57 7.71 -18.81
N TYR A 263 -3.86 7.48 -19.05
CA TYR A 263 -4.61 8.03 -20.17
C TYR A 263 -5.37 9.31 -19.78
N LEU A 264 -5.62 9.51 -18.48
CA LEU A 264 -6.27 10.73 -17.98
C LEU A 264 -5.33 11.93 -18.05
N PRO A 265 -5.82 13.10 -18.49
CA PRO A 265 -4.97 14.26 -18.76
C PRO A 265 -4.42 14.89 -17.48
N GLY A 266 -3.25 15.52 -17.62
CA GLY A 266 -2.59 16.26 -16.55
C GLY A 266 -1.73 15.41 -15.61
N ARG A 267 -1.10 16.08 -14.64
CA ARG A 267 -0.25 15.45 -13.61
C ARG A 267 -0.96 15.25 -12.27
N SER A 268 -1.94 16.11 -11.98
CA SER A 268 -2.71 16.09 -10.74
C SER A 268 -3.71 14.93 -10.72
N PHE A 269 -3.71 14.17 -9.62
CA PHE A 269 -4.70 13.14 -9.31
C PHE A 269 -6.10 13.71 -9.10
N ALA A 270 -6.20 14.89 -8.47
CA ALA A 270 -7.46 15.61 -8.31
C ALA A 270 -8.07 15.97 -9.67
N VAL A 271 -7.26 16.47 -10.63
CA VAL A 271 -7.72 16.75 -12.00
C VAL A 271 -8.12 15.47 -12.72
N LYS A 272 -7.31 14.41 -12.65
CA LYS A 272 -7.64 13.12 -13.28
C LYS A 272 -8.96 12.55 -12.74
N GLY A 273 -9.14 12.58 -11.42
CA GLY A 273 -10.40 12.18 -10.78
C GLY A 273 -11.57 13.08 -11.19
N ALA A 274 -11.36 14.40 -11.29
CA ALA A 274 -12.39 15.34 -11.75
C ALA A 274 -12.83 15.05 -13.18
N VAL A 275 -11.90 14.68 -14.07
CA VAL A 275 -12.21 14.29 -15.46
C VAL A 275 -13.06 13.02 -15.49
N THR A 276 -12.71 11.99 -14.72
CA THR A 276 -13.54 10.78 -14.58
C THR A 276 -14.94 11.15 -14.05
N GLY A 277 -15.00 12.00 -13.04
CA GLY A 277 -16.24 12.48 -12.44
C GLY A 277 -17.09 13.34 -13.36
N LEU A 278 -16.46 14.10 -14.27
CA LEU A 278 -17.15 14.91 -15.27
C LEU A 278 -17.84 14.02 -16.30
N VAL A 279 -17.15 13.00 -16.81
CA VAL A 279 -17.73 12.03 -17.75
C VAL A 279 -18.92 11.33 -17.12
N LEU A 280 -18.76 10.81 -15.90
CA LEU A 280 -19.87 10.18 -15.16
C LEU A 280 -20.98 11.19 -14.87
N GLY A 281 -20.61 12.42 -14.48
CA GLY A 281 -21.55 13.46 -14.09
C GLY A 281 -22.44 13.92 -15.23
N VAL A 282 -21.91 14.03 -16.45
CA VAL A 282 -22.71 14.32 -17.66
C VAL A 282 -23.71 13.20 -17.93
N VAL A 283 -23.28 11.94 -17.81
CA VAL A 283 -24.18 10.78 -17.98
C VAL A 283 -25.28 10.78 -16.92
N LEU A 284 -24.94 10.99 -15.66
CA LEU A 284 -25.92 11.07 -14.57
C LEU A 284 -26.88 12.24 -14.75
N ALA A 285 -26.37 13.42 -15.15
CA ALA A 285 -27.21 14.59 -15.37
C ALA A 285 -28.20 14.39 -16.53
N TRP A 286 -27.76 13.73 -17.61
CA TRP A 286 -28.61 13.46 -18.77
C TRP A 286 -29.67 12.38 -18.50
N LEU A 287 -29.32 11.35 -17.75
CA LEU A 287 -30.22 10.24 -17.42
C LEU A 287 -31.11 10.51 -16.20
N TRP A 288 -30.91 11.62 -15.49
CA TRP A 288 -31.60 11.88 -14.22
C TRP A 288 -33.11 12.06 -14.43
N PRO A 289 -33.97 11.21 -13.85
CA PRO A 289 -35.41 11.28 -14.15
C PRO A 289 -36.16 12.29 -13.28
N PHE A 290 -35.55 12.80 -12.20
CA PHE A 290 -36.22 13.64 -11.20
C PHE A 290 -35.91 15.14 -11.37
N GLY A 291 -35.82 15.60 -12.62
CA GLY A 291 -35.62 17.00 -12.96
C GLY A 291 -34.17 17.38 -13.29
N TRP A 292 -34.03 18.34 -14.21
CA TRP A 292 -32.73 18.73 -14.76
C TRP A 292 -31.79 19.34 -13.71
N LEU A 293 -32.32 20.12 -12.75
CA LEU A 293 -31.52 20.75 -11.71
C LEU A 293 -30.91 19.71 -10.75
N ALA A 294 -31.67 18.66 -10.40
CA ALA A 294 -31.16 17.54 -9.60
C ALA A 294 -30.11 16.73 -10.37
N GLY A 295 -30.31 16.54 -11.68
CA GLY A 295 -29.32 15.91 -12.56
C GLY A 295 -28.01 16.69 -12.61
N VAL A 296 -28.06 18.00 -12.84
CA VAL A 296 -26.87 18.87 -12.84
C VAL A 296 -26.18 18.85 -11.47
N ALA A 297 -26.94 18.90 -10.38
CA ALA A 297 -26.42 18.79 -9.02
C ALA A 297 -25.68 17.45 -8.79
N ALA A 298 -26.27 16.33 -9.22
CA ALA A 298 -25.62 15.02 -9.19
C ALA A 298 -24.33 14.99 -10.03
N GLY A 299 -24.33 15.68 -11.19
CA GLY A 299 -23.15 15.84 -12.03
C GLY A 299 -22.01 16.59 -11.33
N VAL A 300 -22.30 17.74 -10.71
CA VAL A 300 -21.33 18.54 -9.94
C VAL A 300 -20.77 17.75 -8.75
N LEU A 301 -21.64 17.04 -8.02
CA LEU A 301 -21.23 16.14 -6.94
C LEU A 301 -20.31 15.03 -7.45
N SER A 302 -20.54 14.52 -8.66
CA SER A 302 -19.71 13.47 -9.24
C SER A 302 -18.29 13.95 -9.56
N VAL A 303 -18.15 15.18 -10.07
CA VAL A 303 -16.84 15.82 -10.26
C VAL A 303 -16.11 15.97 -8.93
N SER A 304 -16.78 16.48 -7.89
CA SER A 304 -16.18 16.64 -6.56
C SER A 304 -15.77 15.29 -5.96
N ALA A 305 -16.67 14.31 -5.94
CA ALA A 305 -16.45 13.00 -5.36
C ALA A 305 -15.30 12.24 -6.04
N CYS A 306 -15.32 12.15 -7.38
CA CYS A 306 -14.26 11.45 -8.10
C CYS A 306 -12.92 12.20 -8.04
N SER A 307 -12.92 13.54 -7.99
CA SER A 307 -11.70 14.33 -7.76
C SER A 307 -11.08 14.02 -6.40
N PHE A 308 -11.89 13.99 -5.34
CA PHE A 308 -11.45 13.64 -3.99
C PHE A 308 -10.96 12.19 -3.90
N LEU A 309 -11.69 11.24 -4.49
CA LEU A 309 -11.29 9.83 -4.52
C LEU A 309 -10.00 9.63 -5.31
N GLY A 310 -9.81 10.33 -6.44
CA GLY A 310 -8.58 10.30 -7.21
C GLY A 310 -7.37 10.77 -6.40
N LEU A 311 -7.53 11.83 -5.61
CA LEU A 311 -6.48 12.38 -4.74
C LEU A 311 -5.97 11.37 -3.69
N MET A 312 -6.79 10.40 -3.29
CA MET A 312 -6.41 9.35 -2.33
C MET A 312 -5.38 8.37 -2.89
N PHE A 313 -5.21 8.29 -4.21
CA PHE A 313 -4.22 7.41 -4.86
C PHE A 313 -2.82 8.02 -4.94
N THR A 314 -2.63 9.27 -4.52
CA THR A 314 -1.31 9.95 -4.54
C THR A 314 -0.24 9.18 -3.75
N GLY A 315 -0.61 8.43 -2.71
CA GLY A 315 0.31 7.59 -1.92
C GLY A 315 0.54 6.18 -2.47
N CYS A 316 -0.05 5.84 -3.62
CA CYS A 316 -0.02 4.48 -4.19
C CYS A 316 0.69 4.42 -5.56
N THR A 317 1.33 5.52 -5.98
CA THR A 317 1.91 5.66 -7.32
C THR A 317 3.39 6.04 -7.27
N PRO A 318 4.23 5.50 -8.16
CA PRO A 318 5.69 5.61 -8.03
C PRO A 318 6.27 6.98 -8.41
N TYR A 319 5.45 7.93 -8.88
CA TYR A 319 5.91 9.19 -9.46
C TYR A 319 5.49 10.45 -8.67
N THR A 320 4.89 10.27 -7.48
CA THR A 320 4.50 11.37 -6.59
C THR A 320 5.57 11.67 -5.55
N SER A 321 5.62 12.91 -5.08
CA SER A 321 6.49 13.35 -3.99
C SER A 321 5.67 14.01 -2.89
N ALA A 322 6.14 13.95 -1.64
CA ALA A 322 5.42 14.52 -0.50
C ALA A 322 5.20 16.05 -0.62
N SER A 323 6.12 16.78 -1.25
CA SER A 323 5.94 18.20 -1.56
C SER A 323 4.90 18.43 -2.65
N GLY A 324 4.93 17.62 -3.73
CA GLY A 324 3.95 17.68 -4.82
C GLY A 324 2.54 17.40 -4.34
N VAL A 325 2.36 16.37 -3.51
CA VAL A 325 1.05 16.02 -2.92
C VAL A 325 0.53 17.14 -2.03
N ARG A 326 1.37 17.74 -1.17
CA ARG A 326 0.96 18.90 -0.35
C ARG A 326 0.53 20.09 -1.19
N SER A 327 1.28 20.39 -2.25
CA SER A 327 0.93 21.46 -3.19
C SER A 327 -0.36 21.16 -3.95
N GLU A 328 -0.67 19.89 -4.23
CA GLU A 328 -1.90 19.51 -4.89
C GLU A 328 -3.11 19.61 -3.96
N MET A 329 -2.97 19.12 -2.73
CA MET A 329 -4.03 19.16 -1.71
C MET A 329 -4.43 20.60 -1.35
N SER A 330 -3.48 21.54 -1.33
CA SER A 330 -3.73 22.92 -0.88
C SER A 330 -4.75 23.66 -1.74
N TRP A 331 -4.79 23.40 -3.05
CA TRP A 331 -5.80 24.00 -3.94
C TRP A 331 -6.97 23.05 -4.22
N ALA A 332 -6.72 21.72 -4.28
CA ALA A 332 -7.75 20.77 -4.66
C ALA A 332 -8.85 20.63 -3.60
N LEU A 333 -8.49 20.57 -2.31
CA LEU A 333 -9.47 20.37 -1.24
C LEU A 333 -10.48 21.53 -1.14
N PRO A 334 -10.09 22.82 -1.18
CA PRO A 334 -11.05 23.92 -1.22
C PRO A 334 -12.00 23.86 -2.41
N VAL A 335 -11.49 23.56 -3.62
CA VAL A 335 -12.31 23.48 -4.83
C VAL A 335 -13.30 22.32 -4.76
N GLN A 336 -12.84 21.14 -4.32
CA GLN A 336 -13.70 19.97 -4.10
C GLN A 336 -14.80 20.27 -3.07
N GLY A 337 -14.44 20.93 -1.96
CA GLY A 337 -15.39 21.35 -0.94
C GLY A 337 -16.44 22.33 -1.48
N ALA A 338 -16.02 23.34 -2.24
CA ALA A 338 -16.94 24.29 -2.87
C ALA A 338 -17.91 23.60 -3.85
N LEU A 339 -17.40 22.70 -4.70
CA LEU A 339 -18.22 21.91 -5.62
C LEU A 339 -19.20 20.99 -4.87
N ALA A 340 -18.77 20.38 -3.76
CA ALA A 340 -19.64 19.56 -2.93
C ALA A 340 -20.79 20.38 -2.34
N VAL A 341 -20.49 21.56 -1.78
CA VAL A 341 -21.51 22.48 -1.23
C VAL A 341 -22.47 22.94 -2.32
N LEU A 342 -21.96 23.35 -3.48
CA LEU A 342 -22.81 23.76 -4.62
C LEU A 342 -23.70 22.62 -5.11
N GLY A 343 -23.17 21.41 -5.20
CA GLY A 343 -23.92 20.23 -5.58
C GLY A 343 -25.02 19.88 -4.58
N VAL A 344 -24.73 19.92 -3.27
CA VAL A 344 -25.75 19.70 -2.22
C VAL A 344 -26.81 20.81 -2.25
N ALA A 345 -26.41 22.07 -2.39
CA ALA A 345 -27.34 23.20 -2.49
C ALA A 345 -28.25 23.08 -3.72
N GLY A 346 -27.69 22.72 -4.88
CA GLY A 346 -28.47 22.47 -6.10
C GLY A 346 -29.45 21.31 -5.96
N TRP A 347 -29.04 20.23 -5.29
CA TRP A 347 -29.91 19.09 -4.99
C TRP A 347 -31.10 19.50 -4.11
N ILE A 348 -30.83 20.26 -3.05
CA ILE A 348 -31.87 20.77 -2.15
C ILE A 348 -32.79 21.72 -2.91
N ALA A 349 -32.25 22.66 -3.69
CA ALA A 349 -33.03 23.61 -4.48
C ALA A 349 -33.95 22.90 -5.48
N ALA A 350 -33.50 21.80 -6.10
CA ALA A 350 -34.32 21.00 -7.01
C ALA A 350 -35.56 20.39 -6.34
N ARG A 351 -35.65 20.33 -5.01
CA ARG A 351 -36.85 19.90 -4.28
C ARG A 351 -37.93 20.97 -4.18
N PHE A 352 -37.58 22.22 -4.46
CA PHE A 352 -38.47 23.38 -4.32
C PHE A 352 -38.82 24.02 -5.65
N VAL A 353 -38.30 23.52 -6.79
CA VAL A 353 -38.60 24.03 -8.13
C VAL A 353 -39.73 23.21 -8.75
#